data_AF-A0AAD6FME3-F1
#
_entry.id   AF-A0AAD6FME3-F1
#
_cell.length_a   1.000
_cell.length_b   1.000
_cell.length_c   1.000
_cell.angle_alpha   90.00
_cell.angle_beta   90.00
_cell.angle_gamma   90.00
#
_symmetry.space_group_name_H-M   'P 1'
#
loop_
_entity.id
_entity.type
_entity.pdbx_description
1 polymer ?
#
loop_
_entity_poly.entity_id
_entity_poly.type
_entity_poly.pdbx_seq_one_letter_code
_entity_poly.pdbx_strand_id
1 'polypeptide(L)'
;MTKRACPFPETFSSQYKIHVGQQELNNYSVFGNKYRQEIYSKTKNLLFNGAKAVMGKIWTGEESSNNPQPNGQAETPACSQTLLRGQTLIGQDGRLTRVNSAQDGPVAPTGCCVCQKSQGSRTPCSQCERLSCSSCTRQCSSCSSLCCSVCTIIDYSGQYDEVLCCSCST
;
A
#
# COMPACT_ATOMS: atom_id res chain seq x y z
N MET A 1 -45.87 28.43 14.09
CA MET A 1 -46.12 27.49 12.98
C MET A 1 -46.43 26.12 13.55
N THR A 2 -47.58 25.54 13.20
CA THR A 2 -47.99 24.21 13.65
C THR A 2 -47.21 23.15 12.87
N LYS A 3 -46.49 22.26 13.56
CA LYS A 3 -45.75 21.17 12.88
C LYS A 3 -46.75 20.26 12.16
N ARG A 4 -46.45 19.89 10.92
CA ARG A 4 -47.27 18.98 10.11
C ARG A 4 -47.28 17.59 10.76
N ALA A 5 -48.43 16.91 10.69
CA ALA A 5 -48.56 15.55 11.22
C ALA A 5 -47.65 14.57 10.45
N CYS A 6 -47.05 13.62 11.17
CA CYS A 6 -46.17 12.61 10.60
C CYS A 6 -46.97 11.71 9.63
N PRO A 7 -46.54 11.55 8.37
CA PRO A 7 -47.27 10.79 7.35
C PRO A 7 -47.20 9.27 7.51
N PHE A 8 -46.51 8.76 8.54
CA PHE A 8 -46.38 7.32 8.83
C PHE A 8 -47.07 7.00 10.17
N PRO A 9 -48.34 6.56 10.16
CA PRO A 9 -49.08 6.22 11.38
C PRO A 9 -48.77 4.82 11.92
N GLU A 10 -48.14 3.97 11.11
CA GLU A 10 -47.81 2.60 11.47
C GLU A 10 -46.44 2.54 12.13
N THR A 11 -46.42 2.05 13.37
CA THR A 11 -45.19 1.68 14.07
C THR A 11 -44.57 0.50 13.31
N PHE A 12 -43.69 0.78 12.35
CA PHE A 12 -42.94 -0.27 11.66
C PHE A 12 -42.25 -1.15 12.69
N SER A 13 -42.40 -2.48 12.57
CA SER A 13 -41.65 -3.43 13.38
C SER A 13 -40.18 -3.05 13.38
N SER A 14 -39.58 -2.90 14.56
CA SER A 14 -38.17 -2.54 14.72
C SER A 14 -37.32 -3.41 13.80
N GLN A 15 -36.77 -2.84 12.74
CA GLN A 15 -35.89 -3.57 11.83
C GLN A 15 -34.61 -3.88 12.61
N TYR A 16 -34.48 -5.12 13.08
CA TYR A 16 -33.30 -5.56 13.79
C TYR A 16 -32.13 -5.62 12.81
N LYS A 17 -31.23 -4.65 12.90
CA LYS A 17 -29.93 -4.72 12.24
C LYS A 17 -29.04 -5.65 13.05
N ILE A 18 -28.89 -6.89 12.60
CA ILE A 18 -27.92 -7.82 13.15
C ILE A 18 -26.59 -7.55 12.46
N HIS A 19 -25.56 -7.26 13.26
CA HIS A 19 -24.21 -7.10 12.75
C HIS A 19 -23.63 -8.49 12.46
N VAL A 20 -23.36 -8.79 11.20
CA VAL A 20 -22.69 -10.05 10.81
C VAL A 20 -21.18 -9.81 10.74
N GLY A 21 -20.44 -10.37 11.68
CA GLY A 21 -18.99 -10.26 11.78
C GLY A 21 -18.24 -11.32 10.96
N GLN A 22 -16.94 -11.07 10.75
CA GLN A 22 -16.05 -12.01 10.03
C GLN A 22 -16.02 -13.41 10.66
N GLN A 23 -16.12 -13.49 11.99
CA GLN A 23 -16.18 -14.76 12.72
C GLN A 23 -17.43 -15.58 12.36
N GLU A 24 -18.58 -14.92 12.20
CA GLU A 24 -19.84 -15.58 11.88
C GLU A 24 -19.86 -16.07 10.43
N LEU A 25 -19.27 -15.28 9.52
CA LEU A 25 -19.04 -15.68 8.13
C LEU A 25 -18.10 -16.88 8.03
N ASN A 26 -17.04 -16.91 8.83
CA ASN A 26 -16.05 -17.98 8.77
C ASN A 26 -16.57 -19.29 9.38
N ASN A 27 -17.34 -19.22 10.47
CA ASN A 27 -17.72 -20.39 11.27
C ASN A 27 -19.13 -20.91 10.96
N TYR A 28 -20.08 -20.04 10.62
CA TYR A 28 -21.51 -20.38 10.51
C TYR A 28 -22.09 -20.18 9.11
N SER A 29 -21.29 -19.73 8.13
CA SER A 29 -21.75 -19.73 6.73
C SER A 29 -21.90 -21.16 6.23
N VAL A 30 -22.94 -21.42 5.43
CA VAL A 30 -23.38 -22.75 4.95
C VAL A 30 -22.27 -23.52 4.19
N PHE A 31 -21.15 -22.88 3.85
CA PHE A 31 -20.00 -23.50 3.18
C PHE A 31 -18.62 -23.04 3.70
N GLY A 32 -18.55 -22.36 4.85
CA GLY A 32 -17.32 -21.71 5.35
C GLY A 32 -16.11 -22.65 5.44
N ASN A 33 -16.31 -23.87 5.96
CA ASN A 33 -15.24 -24.86 6.06
C ASN A 33 -14.75 -25.34 4.67
N LYS A 34 -15.67 -25.56 3.72
CA LYS A 34 -15.30 -26.00 2.36
C LYS A 34 -14.48 -24.91 1.64
N TYR A 35 -14.93 -23.66 1.67
CA TYR A 35 -14.19 -22.55 1.07
C TYR A 35 -12.83 -22.32 1.75
N ARG A 36 -12.75 -22.45 3.08
CA ARG A 36 -11.47 -22.33 3.80
C ARG A 36 -10.47 -23.40 3.36
N GLN A 37 -10.92 -24.65 3.20
CA GLN A 37 -10.06 -25.73 2.70
C GLN A 37 -9.63 -25.50 1.25
N GLU A 38 -10.55 -25.01 0.41
CA GLU A 38 -10.26 -24.70 -0.99
C GLU A 38 -9.23 -23.58 -1.13
N ILE A 39 -9.40 -22.48 -0.39
CA ILE A 39 -8.44 -21.36 -0.35
C ILE A 39 -7.08 -21.87 0.11
N TYR A 40 -7.04 -22.63 1.20
CA TYR A 40 -5.79 -23.21 1.71
C TYR A 40 -5.08 -24.07 0.66
N SER A 41 -5.81 -24.96 -0.01
CA SER A 41 -5.27 -25.82 -1.06
C SER A 41 -4.73 -25.02 -2.25
N LYS A 42 -5.50 -24.01 -2.72
CA LYS A 42 -5.09 -23.12 -3.81
C LYS A 42 -3.83 -22.34 -3.45
N THR A 43 -3.78 -21.73 -2.27
CA THR A 43 -2.62 -20.97 -1.81
C THR A 43 -1.39 -21.88 -1.66
N LYS A 44 -1.54 -23.07 -1.08
CA LYS A 44 -0.46 -24.04 -0.96
C LYS A 44 0.13 -24.41 -2.32
N ASN A 45 -0.72 -24.72 -3.30
CA ASN A 45 -0.29 -25.06 -4.65
C ASN A 45 0.38 -23.87 -5.35
N LEU A 46 -0.17 -22.67 -5.22
CA LEU A 46 0.40 -21.45 -5.80
C LEU A 46 1.82 -21.20 -5.27
N LEU A 47 2.00 -21.26 -3.95
CA LEU A 47 3.29 -21.05 -3.30
C LEU A 47 4.30 -22.15 -3.70
N PHE A 48 3.86 -23.41 -3.71
CA PHE A 48 4.73 -24.53 -4.10
C PHE A 48 5.14 -24.44 -5.57
N ASN A 49 4.21 -24.13 -6.47
CA ASN A 49 4.51 -23.97 -7.89
C ASN A 49 5.43 -22.78 -8.15
N GLY A 50 5.21 -21.66 -7.45
CA GLY A 50 6.09 -20.50 -7.50
C GLY A 50 7.51 -20.83 -7.04
N ALA A 51 7.63 -21.53 -5.90
CA ALA A 51 8.93 -21.99 -5.40
C ALA A 51 9.62 -22.97 -6.37
N LYS A 52 8.88 -23.92 -6.95
CA LYS A 52 9.41 -24.87 -7.94
C LYS A 52 9.89 -24.15 -9.22
N ALA A 53 9.14 -23.18 -9.71
CA ALA A 53 9.50 -22.41 -10.90
C ALA A 53 10.78 -21.58 -10.71
N VAL A 54 11.01 -21.08 -9.50
CA VAL A 54 12.24 -20.35 -9.14
C VAL A 54 13.40 -21.32 -8.88
N MET A 55 13.17 -22.40 -8.13
CA MET A 55 14.20 -23.38 -7.77
C MET A 55 14.78 -24.09 -8.99
N GLY A 56 13.95 -24.37 -10.00
CA GLY A 56 14.44 -24.93 -11.27
C GLY A 56 15.54 -24.05 -11.86
N LYS A 57 15.33 -22.72 -11.93
CA LYS A 57 16.29 -21.76 -12.49
C LYS A 57 17.56 -21.61 -11.67
N ILE A 58 17.48 -21.82 -10.36
CA ILE A 58 18.62 -21.67 -9.44
C ILE A 58 19.49 -22.94 -9.43
N TRP A 59 18.88 -24.13 -9.60
CA TRP A 59 19.57 -25.41 -9.48
C TRP A 59 20.14 -25.94 -10.81
N THR A 60 19.48 -25.72 -11.95
CA THR A 60 20.12 -25.91 -13.26
C THR A 60 20.96 -24.69 -13.55
N GLY A 61 22.21 -24.70 -13.08
CA GLY A 61 23.24 -23.70 -13.37
C GLY A 61 23.62 -23.69 -14.86
N GLU A 62 22.69 -23.29 -15.71
CA GLU A 62 22.91 -23.03 -17.13
C GLU A 62 23.00 -21.51 -17.31
N GLU A 63 24.13 -20.94 -16.91
CA GLU A 63 24.59 -19.67 -17.46
C GLU A 63 25.06 -19.91 -18.90
N SER A 64 24.15 -19.77 -19.87
CA SER A 64 24.55 -19.56 -21.26
C SER A 64 23.51 -18.73 -22.02
N SER A 65 23.85 -17.45 -22.15
CA SER A 65 23.83 -16.59 -23.36
C SER A 65 22.64 -16.61 -24.34
N ASN A 66 22.28 -15.38 -24.75
CA ASN A 66 21.56 -14.97 -25.97
C ASN A 66 20.04 -15.16 -25.95
N ASN A 67 19.33 -14.09 -25.59
CA ASN A 67 17.92 -13.93 -25.95
C ASN A 67 17.81 -13.14 -27.27
N PRO A 68 17.24 -13.70 -28.35
CA PRO A 68 16.63 -12.90 -29.40
C PRO A 68 15.32 -12.32 -28.85
N GLN A 69 15.22 -11.00 -28.92
CA GLN A 69 14.05 -10.18 -28.67
C GLN A 69 12.74 -10.79 -29.24
N PRO A 70 11.69 -11.00 -28.44
CA PRO A 70 10.33 -11.11 -28.96
C PRO A 70 9.67 -9.73 -28.90
N ASN A 71 9.44 -9.18 -30.08
CA ASN A 71 8.57 -8.04 -30.31
C ASN A 71 7.14 -8.49 -29.94
N GLY A 72 6.57 -7.97 -28.85
CA GLY A 72 5.24 -8.35 -28.40
C GLY A 72 4.82 -7.53 -27.18
N GLN A 73 3.96 -6.54 -27.41
CA GLN A 73 3.35 -5.70 -26.39
C GLN A 73 2.58 -6.57 -25.37
N ALA A 74 3.07 -6.61 -24.14
CA ALA A 74 2.26 -6.90 -22.96
C ALA A 74 2.81 -6.02 -21.83
N GLU A 75 2.10 -4.94 -21.55
CA GLU A 75 2.37 -4.04 -20.44
C GLU A 75 2.26 -4.82 -19.13
N THR A 76 3.39 -5.36 -18.67
CA THR A 76 3.57 -5.74 -17.29
C THR A 76 3.95 -4.46 -16.55
N PRO A 77 3.17 -3.99 -15.55
CA PRO A 77 3.63 -2.90 -14.72
C PRO A 77 4.78 -3.46 -13.89
N ALA A 78 6.00 -3.25 -14.38
CA ALA A 78 7.21 -3.41 -13.59
C ALA A 78 7.05 -2.45 -12.41
N CYS A 79 6.63 -3.01 -11.28
CA CYS A 79 6.48 -2.27 -10.05
C CYS A 79 7.91 -1.91 -9.62
N SER A 80 8.38 -0.74 -10.04
CA SER A 80 9.61 -0.10 -9.58
C SER A 80 9.41 0.24 -8.11
N GLN A 81 9.50 -0.77 -7.25
CA GLN A 81 9.58 -0.58 -5.82
C GLN A 81 11.01 -0.16 -5.49
N THR A 82 11.39 1.04 -5.91
CA THR A 82 12.43 1.79 -5.21
C THR A 82 12.03 1.80 -3.74
N LEU A 83 12.79 1.05 -2.94
CA LEU A 83 12.51 0.87 -1.53
C LEU A 83 12.50 2.24 -0.86
N LEU A 84 11.46 2.48 -0.07
CA LEU A 84 11.28 3.72 0.66
C LEU A 84 12.33 3.83 1.77
N ARG A 85 12.78 5.04 2.05
CA ARG A 85 13.55 5.34 3.26
C ARG A 85 12.82 4.78 4.49
N GLY A 86 13.50 3.90 5.24
CA GLY A 86 12.94 3.22 6.40
C GLY A 86 12.35 1.82 6.13
N GLN A 87 12.20 1.40 4.87
CA GLN A 87 11.96 -0.01 4.56
C GLN A 87 13.20 -0.83 4.90
N THR A 88 12.98 -1.93 5.61
CA THR A 88 14.02 -2.90 5.95
C THR A 88 14.09 -3.98 4.89
N LEU A 89 15.29 -4.24 4.38
CA LEU A 89 15.56 -5.41 3.55
C LEU A 89 15.94 -6.59 4.46
N ILE A 90 15.52 -7.80 4.08
CA ILE A 90 16.02 -9.02 4.72
C ILE A 90 17.35 -9.37 4.04
N GLY A 91 18.45 -9.29 4.80
CA GLY A 91 19.77 -9.70 4.35
C GLY A 91 19.85 -11.21 4.12
N GLN A 92 20.89 -11.66 3.41
CA GLN A 92 21.14 -13.09 3.18
C GLN A 92 21.39 -13.86 4.49
N ASP A 93 21.74 -13.14 5.56
CA ASP A 93 21.88 -13.61 6.94
C ASP A 93 20.56 -13.65 7.72
N GLY A 94 19.44 -13.31 7.08
CA GLY A 94 18.11 -13.24 7.69
C GLY A 94 17.88 -12.02 8.58
N ARG A 95 18.84 -11.07 8.65
CA ARG A 95 18.71 -9.87 9.48
C ARG A 95 18.06 -8.73 8.71
N LEU A 96 17.27 -7.93 9.41
CA LEU A 96 16.68 -6.71 8.85
C LEU A 96 17.75 -5.61 8.78
N THR A 97 18.13 -5.21 7.58
CA THR A 97 19.02 -4.06 7.33
C THR A 97 18.21 -2.86 6.85
N ARG A 98 18.45 -1.70 7.47
CA ARG A 98 17.84 -0.45 7.04
C ARG A 98 18.55 0.02 5.77
N VAL A 99 17.79 0.17 4.69
CA VAL A 99 18.31 0.75 3.45
C VAL A 99 18.31 2.27 3.60
N ASN A 100 19.50 2.88 3.57
CA ASN A 100 19.68 4.33 3.75
C ASN A 100 19.60 5.10 2.42
N SER A 101 19.54 4.41 1.28
CA SER A 101 19.51 5.03 -0.04
C SER A 101 18.85 4.07 -1.04
N ALA A 102 17.87 4.54 -1.81
CA ALA A 102 17.32 3.79 -2.93
C ALA A 102 18.44 3.50 -3.93
N GLN A 103 18.63 2.23 -4.34
CA GLN A 103 19.56 1.92 -5.42
C GLN A 103 19.06 2.52 -6.74
N ASP A 104 19.95 3.25 -7.42
CA ASP A 104 19.72 3.80 -8.76
C ASP A 104 19.60 2.65 -9.78
N GLY A 105 18.37 2.43 -10.25
CA GLY A 105 17.97 1.49 -11.30
C GLY A 105 16.65 1.96 -11.95
N PRO A 106 16.38 1.64 -13.22
CA PRO A 106 15.95 2.61 -14.23
C PRO A 106 14.54 3.16 -14.07
N VAL A 107 14.46 4.47 -14.33
CA VAL A 107 13.28 5.35 -14.39
C VAL A 107 12.67 5.67 -13.03
N ALA A 108 13.27 6.65 -12.36
CA ALA A 108 12.64 7.37 -11.26
C ALA A 108 11.24 7.86 -11.70
N PRO A 109 10.18 7.67 -10.89
CA PRO A 109 8.86 8.15 -11.24
C PRO A 109 8.92 9.67 -11.48
N THR A 110 8.70 10.07 -12.75
CA THR A 110 8.84 11.46 -13.16
C THR A 110 7.77 12.37 -12.57
N GLY A 111 6.69 11.81 -12.00
CA GLY A 111 5.53 12.53 -11.47
C GLY A 111 5.54 12.74 -9.96
N CYS A 112 4.61 13.57 -9.47
CA CYS A 112 4.36 13.73 -8.04
C CYS A 112 3.95 12.39 -7.40
N CYS A 113 4.57 11.99 -6.30
CA CYS A 113 4.28 10.71 -5.64
C CYS A 113 2.89 10.61 -4.99
N VAL A 114 2.18 11.74 -4.89
CA VAL A 114 0.82 11.81 -4.34
C VAL A 114 -0.22 11.87 -5.45
N CYS A 115 -0.13 12.86 -6.34
CA CYS A 115 -1.15 13.10 -7.37
C CYS A 115 -0.75 12.62 -8.77
N GLN A 116 0.45 12.07 -8.95
CA GLN A 116 1.00 11.51 -10.19
C GLN A 116 1.16 12.51 -11.36
N LYS A 117 0.80 13.79 -11.17
CA LYS A 117 0.99 14.84 -12.17
C LYS A 117 2.47 15.06 -12.49
N SER A 118 2.80 15.15 -13.78
CA SER A 118 4.15 15.34 -14.32
C SER A 118 4.49 16.81 -14.67
N GLN A 119 3.58 17.75 -14.41
CA GLN A 119 3.83 19.20 -14.54
C GLN A 119 4.20 19.89 -13.22
N GLY A 120 4.95 20.99 -13.30
CA GLY A 120 5.31 21.87 -12.18
C GLY A 120 6.63 21.53 -11.48
N SER A 121 7.13 22.47 -10.67
CA SER A 121 8.30 22.27 -9.80
C SER A 121 8.02 21.22 -8.73
N ARG A 122 9.00 20.35 -8.47
CA ARG A 122 8.89 19.29 -7.47
C ARG A 122 10.03 19.37 -6.48
N THR A 123 9.73 19.02 -5.24
CA THR A 123 10.70 18.91 -4.16
C THR A 123 10.66 17.49 -3.59
N PRO A 124 11.81 16.91 -3.22
CA PRO A 124 11.82 15.61 -2.54
C PRO A 124 11.21 15.73 -1.14
N CYS A 125 10.42 14.74 -0.75
CA CYS A 125 9.89 14.63 0.61
C CYS A 125 11.00 14.25 1.59
N SER A 126 11.14 14.94 2.73
CA SER A 126 12.17 14.65 3.73
C SER A 126 12.02 13.28 4.43
N GLN A 127 10.87 12.61 4.25
CA GLN A 127 10.56 11.34 4.89
C GLN A 127 10.73 10.15 3.95
N CYS A 128 10.19 10.24 2.72
CA CYS A 128 10.20 9.13 1.77
C CYS A 128 11.04 9.40 0.51
N GLU A 129 11.67 10.57 0.41
CA GLU A 129 12.55 11.05 -0.68
C GLU A 129 11.88 11.15 -2.06
N ARG A 130 10.62 10.71 -2.19
CA ARG A 130 9.86 10.82 -3.43
C ARG A 130 9.51 12.28 -3.75
N LEU A 131 9.53 12.62 -5.04
CA LEU A 131 9.22 13.95 -5.53
C LEU A 131 7.74 14.29 -5.34
N SER A 132 7.44 15.46 -4.78
CA SER A 132 6.09 15.98 -4.58
C SER A 132 5.93 17.36 -5.20
N CYS A 133 4.77 17.64 -5.81
CA CYS A 133 4.44 18.99 -6.26
C CYS A 133 4.05 19.89 -5.09
N SER A 134 4.10 21.21 -5.28
CA SER A 134 3.77 22.20 -4.23
C SER A 134 2.41 21.98 -3.59
N SER A 135 1.39 21.55 -4.34
CA SER A 135 0.05 21.25 -3.81
C SER A 135 -0.01 20.00 -2.94
N CYS A 136 0.95 19.09 -3.07
CA CYS A 136 1.03 17.83 -2.34
C CYS A 136 2.10 17.85 -1.22
N THR A 137 2.85 18.95 -1.11
CA THR A 137 3.84 19.16 -0.06
C THR A 137 3.21 19.91 1.11
N ARG A 138 3.59 19.53 2.32
CA ARG A 138 3.23 20.17 3.59
C ARG A 138 4.51 20.45 4.39
N GLN A 139 4.48 21.46 5.24
CA GLN A 139 5.59 21.76 6.16
C GLN A 139 5.27 21.20 7.54
N CYS A 140 6.22 20.50 8.15
CA CYS A 140 6.09 20.03 9.53
C CYS A 140 6.18 21.20 10.52
N SER A 141 5.24 21.31 11.46
CA SER A 141 5.22 22.33 12.53
C SER A 141 6.41 22.18 13.48
N SER A 142 6.91 20.96 13.71
CA SER A 142 7.97 20.68 14.67
C SER A 142 9.39 20.88 14.09
N CYS A 143 9.70 20.26 12.95
CA CYS A 143 11.05 20.28 12.36
C CYS A 143 11.17 21.14 11.10
N SER A 144 10.09 21.84 10.70
CA SER A 144 10.03 22.70 9.52
C SER A 144 10.36 22.03 8.18
N SER A 145 10.51 20.70 8.15
CA SER A 145 10.84 19.96 6.94
C SER A 145 9.64 19.83 6.00
N LEU A 146 9.92 19.82 4.69
CA LEU A 146 8.92 19.62 3.66
C LEU A 146 8.65 18.12 3.44
N CYS A 147 7.42 17.71 3.67
CA CYS A 147 6.97 16.34 3.56
C CYS A 147 5.80 16.24 2.58
N CYS A 148 5.65 15.12 1.87
CA CYS A 148 4.45 14.87 1.09
C CYS A 148 3.25 14.66 2.03
N SER A 149 2.03 14.90 1.55
CA SER A 149 0.81 14.75 2.35
C SER A 149 0.58 13.33 2.89
N VAL A 150 1.25 12.32 2.32
CA VAL A 150 1.20 10.93 2.80
C VAL A 150 2.14 10.70 3.99
N CYS A 151 3.23 11.47 4.08
CA CYS A 151 4.22 11.38 5.16
C CYS A 151 3.99 12.41 6.28
N THR A 152 2.78 12.96 6.35
CA THR A 152 2.35 13.90 7.39
C THR A 152 1.06 13.43 8.04
N ILE A 153 0.93 13.71 9.33
CA ILE A 153 -0.25 13.49 10.16
C ILE A 153 -0.71 14.87 10.63
N ILE A 154 -2.03 15.08 10.69
CA ILE A 154 -2.59 16.28 11.30
C ILE A 154 -2.88 15.95 12.76
N ASP A 155 -2.24 16.66 13.68
CA ASP A 155 -2.57 16.62 15.09
C ASP A 155 -3.68 17.62 15.39
N TYR A 156 -4.74 17.12 16.04
CA TYR A 156 -5.93 17.87 16.44
C TYR A 156 -6.00 18.04 17.96
N SER A 157 -4.95 17.70 18.69
CA SER A 157 -4.93 17.75 20.16
C SER A 157 -4.91 19.19 20.73
N GLY A 158 -4.39 20.13 19.96
CA GLY A 158 -4.25 21.54 20.33
C GLY A 158 -5.45 22.41 19.98
N GLN A 159 -5.30 23.72 20.18
CA GLN A 159 -6.30 24.72 19.77
C GLN A 159 -6.39 24.86 18.23
N TYR A 160 -5.34 24.48 17.52
CA TYR A 160 -5.22 24.56 16.07
C TYR A 160 -4.71 23.24 15.50
N ASP A 161 -5.06 22.97 14.25
CA ASP A 161 -4.55 21.83 13.48
C ASP A 161 -3.05 22.00 13.21
N GLU A 162 -2.24 21.06 13.69
CA GLU A 162 -0.80 21.05 13.45
C GLU A 162 -0.41 19.95 12.47
N VAL A 163 0.50 20.25 11.54
CA VAL A 163 0.99 19.23 10.60
C VAL A 163 2.30 18.67 11.13
N LEU A 164 2.33 17.38 11.45
CA LEU A 164 3.53 16.70 11.93
C LEU A 164 4.01 15.70 10.87
N CYS A 165 5.31 15.62 10.64
CA CYS A 165 5.86 14.53 9.84
C CYS A 165 5.86 13.23 10.64
N CYS A 166 5.89 12.07 9.98
CA CYS A 166 5.85 10.76 10.64
C CYS A 166 6.99 10.53 11.68
N SER A 167 8.08 11.28 11.62
CA SER A 167 9.15 11.22 12.64
C SER A 167 8.92 12.13 13.85
N CYS A 168 8.12 13.19 13.70
CA CYS A 168 7.81 14.13 14.77
C CYS A 168 6.49 13.80 15.48
N SER A 169 5.65 12.95 14.89
CA SER A 169 4.39 12.49 15.48
C SER A 169 4.55 11.32 16.47
N THR A 170 5.78 10.83 16.66
CA THR A 170 6.12 9.69 17.54
C THR A 170 6.65 10.14 18.88
#